data_AF-A0A016TH75-F1
#
_entry.id   AF-A0A016TH75-F1
#
_cell.length_a   1.000
_cell.length_b   1.000
_cell.length_c   1.000
_cell.angle_alpha   90.00
_cell.angle_beta   90.00
_cell.angle_gamma   90.00
#
_symmetry.space_group_name_H-M   'P 1'
#
loop_
_entity.id
_entity.type
_entity.pdbx_description
1 polymer ?
#
loop_
_entity_poly.entity_id
_entity_poly.type
_entity_poly.pdbx_seq_one_letter_code
_entity_poly.pdbx_strand_id
1 'polypeptide(L)'
;MYLSTQDVYTLNFLNDNLTSVFHIIVNYFLALFPVFTITTNYPIVGATLVNNVRVLRDLIFSANAKVYTEEQTEAEKKKSKTAHILSDIVIYVTMLGLPTVISIITDDMLLLATVTGSYPGVGVQFLIPCLLVIYSRNYAKNELNFPVPKKYASPFESRYWLYAIFLWAAFSIVMVTLNLIGVQF
;
A
#
# COMPACT_ATOMS: atom_id res chain seq x y z
N MET A 1 28.83 8.94 -14.22
CA MET A 1 27.94 10.10 -14.05
C MET A 1 27.26 9.91 -12.71
N TYR A 2 27.82 10.50 -11.66
CA TYR A 2 27.27 10.36 -10.30
C TYR A 2 25.97 11.15 -10.25
N LEU A 3 24.83 10.46 -10.24
CA LEU A 3 23.59 11.09 -9.79
C LEU A 3 23.78 11.34 -8.30
N SER A 4 24.05 12.60 -7.94
CA SER A 4 23.93 13.04 -6.56
C SER A 4 22.47 12.84 -6.15
N THR A 5 22.25 12.28 -4.97
CA THR A 5 20.95 11.92 -4.37
C THR A 5 19.95 13.09 -4.22
N GLN A 6 20.29 14.29 -4.69
CA GLN A 6 19.45 15.48 -4.71
C GLN A 6 18.50 15.54 -5.94
N ASP A 7 18.86 14.92 -7.07
CA ASP A 7 18.23 15.24 -8.38
C ASP A 7 16.78 14.75 -8.58
N VAL A 8 16.21 13.92 -7.69
CA VAL A 8 14.85 13.40 -7.87
C VAL A 8 13.78 14.40 -7.40
N TYR A 9 14.08 15.22 -6.40
CA TYR A 9 13.18 16.27 -5.91
C TYR A 9 13.57 17.67 -6.37
N THR A 10 14.85 17.92 -6.57
CA THR A 10 15.35 19.17 -7.15
C THR A 10 15.62 18.95 -8.62
N LEU A 11 14.57 18.91 -9.45
CA LEU A 11 14.72 19.44 -10.80
C LEU A 11 15.36 20.82 -10.62
N ASN A 12 16.57 20.99 -11.14
CA ASN A 12 17.39 22.18 -10.94
C ASN A 12 16.78 23.36 -11.71
N PHE A 13 15.62 23.84 -11.22
CA PHE A 13 14.92 25.04 -11.67
C PHE A 13 15.57 26.31 -11.11
N LEU A 14 16.57 26.14 -10.23
CA LEU A 14 17.33 27.20 -9.60
C LEU A 14 18.31 27.77 -10.63
N ASN A 15 17.99 28.94 -11.16
CA ASN A 15 18.90 29.69 -12.02
C ASN A 15 19.81 30.53 -11.11
N ASP A 16 21.14 30.35 -11.16
CA ASP A 16 22.10 31.05 -10.28
C ASP A 16 22.16 32.57 -10.51
N ASN A 17 21.67 33.04 -11.66
CA ASN A 17 21.65 34.46 -12.03
C ASN A 17 20.32 35.14 -11.65
N LEU A 18 20.12 35.37 -10.35
CA LEU A 18 18.94 36.04 -9.81
C LEU A 18 19.11 37.57 -9.77
N THR A 19 18.80 38.25 -10.88
CA THR A 19 18.92 39.73 -10.99
C THR A 19 17.66 40.49 -10.57
N SER A 20 16.50 39.82 -10.48
CA SER A 20 15.21 40.44 -10.19
C SER A 20 14.47 39.74 -9.04
N VAL A 21 13.86 40.53 -8.14
CA VAL A 21 13.08 40.04 -6.97
C VAL A 21 11.98 39.07 -7.40
N PHE A 22 11.34 39.31 -8.54
CA PHE A 22 10.31 38.42 -9.08
C PHE A 22 10.85 37.01 -9.38
N HIS A 23 12.08 36.91 -9.92
CA HIS A 23 12.71 35.64 -10.22
C HIS A 23 13.07 34.87 -8.95
N ILE A 24 13.48 35.57 -7.89
CA ILE A 24 13.72 34.98 -6.56
C ILE A 24 12.42 34.36 -6.02
N ILE A 25 11.30 35.09 -6.09
CA ILE A 25 10.00 34.61 -5.62
C ILE A 25 9.55 33.36 -6.40
N VAL A 26 9.64 33.40 -7.73
CA VAL A 26 9.28 32.25 -8.59
C VAL A 26 10.18 31.06 -8.30
N ASN A 27 11.47 31.29 -8.07
CA ASN A 27 12.43 30.24 -7.78
C ASN A 27 12.12 29.51 -6.47
N TYR A 28 11.88 30.27 -5.38
CA TYR A 28 11.44 29.69 -4.11
C TYR A 28 10.09 29.00 -4.21
N PHE A 29 9.14 29.56 -4.96
CA PHE A 29 7.82 28.95 -5.17
C PHE A 29 7.93 27.60 -5.88
N LEU A 30 8.71 27.50 -6.96
CA LEU A 30 8.91 26.25 -7.70
C LEU A 30 9.61 25.18 -6.86
N ALA A 31 10.61 25.58 -6.05
CA ALA A 31 11.30 24.66 -5.14
C ALA A 31 10.37 24.11 -4.03
N LEU A 32 9.45 24.93 -3.51
CA LEU A 32 8.51 24.54 -2.44
C LEU A 32 7.22 23.89 -2.96
N PHE A 33 6.91 24.00 -4.24
CA PHE A 33 5.65 23.50 -4.82
C PHE A 33 5.41 21.99 -4.54
N PRO A 34 6.40 21.09 -4.73
CA PRO A 34 6.24 19.68 -4.37
C PRO A 34 6.02 19.49 -2.86
N VAL A 35 6.68 20.29 -2.02
CA VAL A 35 6.57 20.23 -0.56
C VAL A 35 5.15 20.57 -0.11
N PHE A 36 4.55 21.63 -0.65
CA PHE A 36 3.15 21.98 -0.36
C PHE A 36 2.17 20.90 -0.81
N THR A 37 2.42 20.31 -1.98
CA THR A 37 1.61 19.21 -2.52
C THR A 37 1.67 17.98 -1.62
N ILE A 38 2.87 17.55 -1.22
CA ILE A 38 3.06 16.40 -0.33
C ILE A 38 2.45 16.69 1.05
N THR A 39 2.69 17.88 1.62
CA THR A 39 2.19 18.26 2.95
C THR A 39 0.66 18.28 3.01
N THR A 40 -0.01 18.73 1.95
CA THR A 40 -1.48 18.76 1.92
C THR A 40 -2.07 17.36 1.76
N ASN A 41 -1.43 16.49 0.97
CA ASN A 41 -1.92 15.14 0.70
C ASN A 41 -1.61 14.15 1.83
N TYR A 42 -0.50 14.34 2.55
CA TYR A 42 0.01 13.39 3.54
C TYR A 42 -0.99 13.11 4.68
N PRO A 43 -1.64 14.11 5.32
CA PRO A 43 -2.65 13.86 6.36
C PRO A 43 -3.84 13.05 5.86
N ILE A 44 -4.29 13.31 4.63
CA ILE A 44 -5.44 12.63 4.02
C ILE A 44 -5.11 11.15 3.81
N VAL A 45 -3.93 10.85 3.24
CA VAL A 45 -3.47 9.47 3.03
C VAL A 45 -3.26 8.77 4.37
N GLY A 46 -2.64 9.44 5.34
CA GLY A 46 -2.41 8.89 6.68
C GLY A 46 -3.71 8.55 7.42
N ALA A 47 -4.69 9.45 7.43
CA ALA A 47 -6.00 9.21 8.03
C ALA A 47 -6.74 8.05 7.35
N THR A 48 -6.66 7.97 6.02
CA THR A 48 -7.28 6.89 5.24
C THR A 48 -6.66 5.53 5.57
N LEU A 49 -5.32 5.46 5.63
CA LEU A 49 -4.61 4.23 5.99
C LEU A 49 -4.98 3.74 7.38
N VAL A 50 -5.03 4.65 8.38
CA VAL A 50 -5.40 4.26 9.74
C VAL A 50 -6.84 3.75 9.80
N ASN A 51 -7.77 4.40 9.09
CA ASN A 51 -9.14 3.92 9.01
C ASN A 51 -9.23 2.52 8.37
N ASN A 52 -8.50 2.30 7.27
CA ASN A 52 -8.47 1.00 6.59
C ASN A 52 -7.89 -0.11 7.48
N VAL A 53 -6.82 0.18 8.23
CA VAL A 53 -6.19 -0.79 9.14
C VAL A 53 -7.10 -1.11 10.32
N ARG A 54 -7.86 -0.13 10.84
CA ARG A 54 -8.87 -0.37 11.88
C ARG A 54 -9.96 -1.32 11.41
N VAL A 55 -10.52 -1.08 10.22
CA VAL A 55 -11.51 -1.99 9.62
C VAL A 55 -10.92 -3.38 9.39
N LEU A 56 -9.69 -3.47 8.87
CA LEU A 56 -9.00 -4.74 8.66
C LEU A 56 -8.81 -5.50 9.98
N ARG A 57 -8.36 -4.82 11.04
CA ARG A 57 -8.28 -5.38 12.39
C ARG A 57 -9.65 -5.88 12.82
N ASP A 58 -10.68 -5.05 12.76
CA ASP A 58 -12.01 -5.41 13.24
C ASP A 58 -12.57 -6.62 12.48
N LEU A 59 -12.31 -6.75 11.17
CA LEU A 59 -12.67 -7.92 10.39
C LEU A 59 -11.90 -9.18 10.83
N ILE A 60 -10.58 -9.10 11.01
CA ILE A 60 -9.74 -10.23 11.43
C ILE A 60 -10.11 -10.69 12.85
N PHE A 61 -10.27 -9.74 13.78
CA PHE A 61 -10.58 -10.05 15.17
C PHE A 61 -12.06 -10.43 15.36
N SER A 62 -13.00 -9.86 14.61
CA SER A 62 -14.42 -10.27 14.66
C SER A 62 -14.65 -11.65 14.04
N ALA A 63 -13.88 -12.03 13.02
CA ALA A 63 -13.88 -13.40 12.51
C ALA A 63 -13.45 -14.41 13.58
N ASN A 64 -12.52 -14.01 14.46
CA ASN A 64 -12.07 -14.82 15.60
C ASN A 64 -13.00 -14.71 16.85
N ALA A 65 -13.73 -13.60 17.01
CA ALA A 65 -14.52 -13.31 18.21
C ALA A 65 -15.92 -13.94 18.23
N LYS A 66 -16.42 -14.53 17.13
CA LYS A 66 -17.70 -15.28 17.13
C LYS A 66 -17.71 -16.50 18.08
N VAL A 67 -16.59 -16.83 18.73
CA VAL A 67 -16.44 -17.99 19.62
C VAL A 67 -16.64 -17.64 21.10
N TYR A 68 -16.63 -16.37 21.53
CA TYR A 68 -16.76 -16.05 22.96
C TYR A 68 -17.66 -14.86 23.28
N THR A 69 -18.57 -15.11 24.22
CA THR A 69 -19.10 -14.22 25.26
C THR A 69 -20.51 -13.64 25.04
N GLU A 70 -21.51 -14.44 25.40
CA GLU A 70 -22.65 -13.91 26.18
C GLU A 70 -22.21 -13.90 27.66
N GLU A 71 -22.56 -12.82 28.38
CA GLU A 71 -22.19 -12.49 29.78
C GLU A 71 -20.81 -11.82 29.99
N GLN A 72 -20.78 -10.48 29.89
CA GLN A 72 -19.67 -9.66 30.39
C GLN A 72 -20.15 -8.65 31.44
N THR A 73 -19.41 -8.55 32.54
CA THR A 73 -19.69 -7.66 33.68
C THR A 73 -19.32 -6.19 33.34
N GLU A 74 -19.98 -5.18 33.93
CA GLU A 74 -19.71 -3.75 33.65
C GLU A 74 -18.23 -3.34 33.75
N ALA A 75 -17.48 -3.96 34.68
CA ALA A 75 -16.03 -3.75 34.85
C ALA A 75 -15.22 -4.24 33.63
N GLU A 76 -15.65 -5.33 32.99
CA GLU A 76 -15.01 -5.90 31.80
C GLU A 76 -15.30 -5.06 30.56
N LYS A 77 -16.49 -4.49 30.46
CA LYS A 77 -16.87 -3.55 29.38
C LYS A 77 -16.01 -2.27 29.41
N LYS A 78 -15.68 -1.75 30.60
CA LYS A 78 -14.79 -0.58 30.75
C LYS A 78 -13.33 -0.91 30.42
N LYS A 79 -12.86 -2.10 30.82
CA LYS A 79 -11.52 -2.61 30.48
C LYS A 79 -11.37 -2.84 28.97
N SER A 80 -12.38 -3.42 28.34
CA SER A 80 -12.46 -3.62 26.88
C SER A 80 -12.42 -2.28 26.12
N LYS A 81 -13.24 -1.30 26.50
CA LYS A 81 -13.20 0.05 25.89
C LYS A 81 -11.82 0.70 25.99
N THR A 82 -11.16 0.57 27.13
CA THR A 82 -9.80 1.11 27.34
C THR A 82 -8.78 0.39 26.47
N ALA A 83 -8.87 -0.94 26.35
CA ALA A 83 -8.01 -1.75 25.49
C ALA A 83 -8.21 -1.42 24.00
N HIS A 84 -9.45 -1.17 23.55
CA HIS A 84 -9.74 -0.73 22.19
C HIS A 84 -9.11 0.64 21.89
N ILE A 85 -9.24 1.61 22.80
CA ILE A 85 -8.62 2.94 22.64
C ILE A 85 -7.10 2.86 22.62
N LEU A 86 -6.49 2.04 23.51
CA LEU A 86 -5.05 1.83 23.51
C LEU A 86 -4.58 1.23 22.18
N SER A 87 -5.30 0.24 21.67
CA SER A 87 -4.98 -0.39 20.38
C SER A 87 -5.10 0.60 19.21
N ASP A 88 -6.07 1.52 19.26
CA ASP A 88 -6.25 2.56 18.26
C ASP A 88 -5.10 3.57 18.25
N ILE A 89 -4.60 3.96 19.43
CA ILE A 89 -3.44 4.83 19.58
C ILE A 89 -2.18 4.12 19.06
N VAL A 90 -2.00 2.84 19.40
CA VAL A 90 -0.88 2.03 18.90
C VAL A 90 -0.89 1.94 17.38
N ILE A 91 -2.06 1.77 16.74
CA ILE A 91 -2.18 1.77 15.29
C ILE A 91 -1.76 3.13 14.72
N TYR A 92 -2.26 4.24 15.25
CA TYR A 92 -1.87 5.58 14.78
C TYR A 92 -0.36 5.82 14.90
N VAL A 93 0.21 5.50 16.06
CA VAL A 93 1.65 5.67 16.33
C VAL A 93 2.48 4.77 15.42
N THR A 94 2.05 3.54 15.16
CA THR A 94 2.77 2.61 14.28
C THR A 94 2.68 3.06 12.82
N MET A 95 1.49 3.43 12.34
CA MET A 95 1.28 3.83 10.94
C MET A 95 1.97 5.13 10.58
N LEU A 96 2.04 6.09 11.51
CA LEU A 96 2.75 7.35 11.29
C LEU A 96 4.24 7.25 11.64
N GLY A 97 4.56 6.51 12.70
CA GLY A 97 5.93 6.33 13.19
C GLY A 97 6.80 5.47 12.28
N LEU A 98 6.24 4.49 11.59
CA LEU A 98 7.02 3.64 10.69
C LEU A 98 7.60 4.44 9.50
N PRO A 99 6.81 5.24 8.75
CA PRO A 99 7.37 6.12 7.72
C PRO A 99 8.38 7.15 8.23
N THR A 100 8.19 7.70 9.44
CA THR A 100 9.16 8.68 10.00
C THR A 100 10.48 8.02 10.38
N VAL A 101 10.45 6.82 10.97
CA VAL A 101 11.68 6.05 11.25
C VAL A 101 12.40 5.67 9.97
N ILE A 102 11.67 5.21 8.95
CA ILE A 102 12.26 4.89 7.63
C ILE A 102 12.88 6.15 7.02
N SER A 103 12.22 7.30 7.12
CA SER A 103 12.75 8.59 6.64
C SER A 103 14.01 9.05 7.36
N ILE A 104 14.25 8.62 8.60
CA ILE A 104 15.47 8.99 9.35
C ILE A 104 16.64 8.08 8.96
N ILE A 105 16.34 6.83 8.59
CA ILE A 105 17.36 5.80 8.30
C ILE A 105 17.73 5.79 6.81
N THR A 106 16.81 6.14 5.92
CA THR A 106 16.96 6.01 4.47
C THR A 106 16.97 7.38 3.79
N ASP A 107 18.09 7.72 3.16
CA ASP A 107 18.22 8.95 2.36
C ASP A 107 17.84 8.75 0.88
N ASP A 108 17.80 7.50 0.41
CA ASP A 108 17.48 7.18 -0.99
C ASP A 108 15.97 7.05 -1.23
N MET A 109 15.37 8.14 -1.72
CA MET A 109 13.97 8.16 -2.13
C MET A 109 13.67 7.18 -3.27
N LEU A 110 14.58 7.03 -4.24
CA LEU A 110 14.33 6.20 -5.41
C LEU A 110 14.24 4.73 -5.02
N LEU A 111 15.13 4.28 -4.14
CA LEU A 111 15.06 2.95 -3.54
C LEU A 111 13.73 2.75 -2.81
N LEU A 112 13.35 3.70 -1.94
CA LEU A 112 12.12 3.59 -1.16
C LEU A 112 10.87 3.56 -2.04
N ALA A 113 10.78 4.42 -3.05
CA ALA A 113 9.69 4.46 -4.02
C ALA A 113 9.63 3.17 -4.85
N THR A 114 10.79 2.64 -5.26
CA THR A 114 10.88 1.39 -6.03
C THR A 114 10.37 0.21 -5.20
N VAL A 115 10.82 0.07 -3.94
CA VAL A 115 10.38 -1.01 -3.05
C VAL A 115 8.89 -0.89 -2.73
N THR A 116 8.43 0.29 -2.31
CA THR A 116 7.03 0.50 -1.91
C THR A 116 6.04 0.48 -3.08
N GLY A 117 6.49 0.78 -4.31
CA GLY A 117 5.67 0.68 -5.51
C GLY A 117 5.60 -0.74 -6.08
N SER A 118 6.72 -1.47 -6.08
CA SER A 118 6.82 -2.77 -6.76
C SER A 118 6.20 -3.91 -5.96
N TYR A 119 6.59 -4.13 -4.71
CA TYR A 119 6.15 -5.31 -3.94
C TYR A 119 4.64 -5.26 -3.63
N PRO A 120 4.09 -4.20 -3.00
CA PRO A 120 2.64 -4.07 -2.81
C PRO A 120 1.89 -3.98 -4.15
N GLY A 121 2.48 -3.34 -5.17
CA GLY A 121 1.90 -3.22 -6.51
C GLY A 121 1.60 -4.58 -7.14
N VAL A 122 2.57 -5.51 -7.14
CA VAL A 122 2.36 -6.87 -7.64
C VAL A 122 1.26 -7.59 -6.85
N GLY A 123 1.24 -7.41 -5.54
CA GLY A 123 0.20 -7.96 -4.68
C GLY A 123 -1.20 -7.49 -5.07
N VAL A 124 -1.41 -6.18 -5.14
CA VAL A 124 -2.73 -5.59 -5.40
C VAL A 124 -3.17 -5.81 -6.84
N GLN A 125 -2.28 -5.68 -7.82
CA GLN A 125 -2.61 -5.74 -9.24
C GLN A 125 -2.79 -7.17 -9.76
N PHE A 126 -1.99 -8.13 -9.27
CA PHE A 126 -2.00 -9.49 -9.79
C PHE A 126 -2.51 -10.52 -8.78
N LEU A 127 -2.06 -10.44 -7.53
CA LEU A 127 -2.32 -11.49 -6.54
C LEU A 127 -3.76 -11.44 -6.00
N ILE A 128 -4.25 -10.26 -5.60
CA ILE A 128 -5.61 -10.09 -5.07
C ILE A 128 -6.69 -10.53 -6.10
N PRO A 129 -6.68 -10.06 -7.37
CA PRO A 129 -7.68 -10.48 -8.34
C PRO A 129 -7.65 -12.00 -8.61
N CYS A 130 -6.46 -12.60 -8.66
CA CYS A 130 -6.32 -14.05 -8.86
C CYS A 130 -6.92 -14.85 -7.69
N LEU A 131 -6.63 -14.44 -6.45
CA LEU A 131 -7.22 -15.08 -5.27
C LEU A 131 -8.74 -14.94 -5.27
N LEU A 132 -9.26 -13.74 -5.55
CA LEU A 132 -10.69 -13.48 -5.61
C LEU A 132 -11.36 -14.41 -6.62
N VAL A 133 -10.80 -14.55 -7.82
CA VAL A 133 -11.35 -15.45 -8.84
C VAL A 133 -11.31 -16.92 -8.40
N ILE A 134 -10.24 -17.37 -7.75
CA ILE A 134 -10.14 -18.74 -7.24
C ILE A 134 -11.23 -19.01 -6.19
N TYR A 135 -11.37 -18.11 -5.20
CA TYR A 135 -12.36 -18.25 -4.14
C TYR A 135 -13.79 -18.14 -4.69
N SER A 136 -14.08 -17.18 -5.56
CA SER A 136 -15.40 -17.02 -6.17
C SER A 136 -15.79 -18.22 -7.02
N ARG A 137 -14.86 -18.82 -7.77
CA ARG A 137 -15.14 -20.04 -8.55
C ARG A 137 -15.43 -21.24 -7.66
N ASN A 138 -14.67 -21.41 -6.59
CA ASN A 138 -14.90 -22.51 -5.65
C ASN A 138 -16.22 -22.30 -4.88
N TYR A 139 -16.51 -21.07 -4.45
CA TYR A 139 -17.77 -20.71 -3.81
C TYR A 139 -18.97 -20.96 -4.74
N ALA A 140 -18.93 -20.47 -5.97
CA ALA A 140 -20.00 -20.69 -6.95
C ALA A 140 -20.22 -22.19 -7.25
N LYS A 141 -19.14 -22.99 -7.33
CA LYS A 141 -19.26 -24.44 -7.52
C LYS A 141 -19.96 -25.12 -6.35
N ASN A 142 -19.66 -24.70 -5.12
CA ASN A 142 -20.26 -25.29 -3.91
C ASN A 142 -21.74 -24.93 -3.77
N GLU A 143 -22.12 -23.70 -4.10
CA GLU A 143 -23.51 -23.23 -3.98
C GLU A 143 -24.41 -23.72 -5.12
N LEU A 144 -23.92 -23.73 -6.38
CA LEU A 144 -24.79 -24.00 -7.53
C LEU A 144 -25.14 -25.47 -7.72
N ASN A 145 -24.39 -26.45 -7.20
CA ASN A 145 -24.64 -27.92 -7.25
C ASN A 145 -25.07 -28.56 -8.59
N PHE A 146 -25.22 -27.81 -9.67
CA PHE A 146 -25.62 -28.23 -11.01
C PHE A 146 -24.63 -27.65 -12.04
N PRO A 147 -24.30 -28.38 -13.12
CA PRO A 147 -23.38 -27.89 -14.13
C PRO A 147 -23.99 -26.73 -14.92
N VAL A 148 -23.38 -25.54 -14.83
CA VAL A 148 -23.80 -24.36 -15.58
C VAL A 148 -23.57 -24.59 -17.09
N PRO A 149 -24.59 -24.44 -17.95
CA PRO A 149 -24.47 -24.69 -19.38
C PRO A 149 -23.46 -23.72 -20.05
N LYS A 150 -22.55 -24.25 -20.86
CA LYS A 150 -21.41 -23.51 -21.44
C LYS A 150 -21.73 -22.53 -22.57
N LYS A 151 -23.01 -22.28 -22.87
CA LYS A 151 -23.44 -21.52 -24.05
C LYS A 151 -22.92 -20.06 -24.08
N TYR A 152 -22.63 -19.49 -22.91
CA TYR A 152 -22.07 -18.13 -22.74
C TYR A 152 -20.80 -18.13 -21.88
N ALA A 153 -20.00 -19.20 -21.94
CA ALA A 153 -18.79 -19.31 -21.15
C ALA A 153 -17.73 -18.27 -21.58
N SER A 154 -17.15 -17.58 -20.60
CA SER A 154 -16.08 -16.61 -20.81
C SER A 154 -14.79 -17.29 -21.30
N PRO A 155 -13.97 -16.63 -22.14
CA PRO A 155 -12.65 -17.13 -22.53
C PRO A 155 -11.72 -17.37 -21.31
N PHE A 156 -12.04 -16.79 -20.16
CA PHE A 156 -11.33 -17.01 -18.90
C PHE A 156 -11.81 -18.24 -18.12
N GLU A 157 -12.61 -19.15 -18.67
CA GLU A 157 -13.07 -20.36 -17.94
C GLU A 157 -11.91 -21.19 -17.39
N SER A 158 -10.82 -21.30 -18.16
CA SER A 158 -9.68 -22.16 -17.81
C SER A 158 -8.99 -21.70 -16.51
N ARG A 159 -8.30 -22.62 -15.84
CA ARG A 159 -7.43 -22.29 -14.69
C ARG A 159 -6.01 -21.90 -15.11
N TYR A 160 -5.65 -22.12 -16.38
CA TYR A 160 -4.29 -21.89 -16.89
C TYR A 160 -3.88 -20.42 -16.87
N TRP A 161 -4.80 -19.50 -17.18
CA TRP A 161 -4.48 -18.07 -17.14
C TRP A 161 -4.17 -17.59 -15.72
N LEU A 162 -4.77 -18.20 -14.68
CA LEU A 162 -4.46 -17.88 -13.29
C LEU A 162 -3.00 -18.26 -12.97
N TYR A 163 -2.57 -19.46 -13.38
CA TYR A 163 -1.17 -19.87 -13.23
C TYR A 163 -0.22 -18.98 -14.05
N ALA A 164 -0.61 -18.56 -15.24
CA ALA A 164 0.18 -17.64 -16.06
C ALA A 164 0.38 -16.28 -15.37
N ILE A 165 -0.66 -15.73 -14.74
CA ILE A 165 -0.53 -14.47 -13.98
C ILE A 165 0.29 -14.65 -12.71
N PHE A 166 0.12 -15.77 -11.98
CA PHE A 166 0.98 -16.05 -10.82
C PHE A 166 2.45 -16.20 -11.22
N LEU A 167 2.73 -16.86 -12.35
CA LEU A 167 4.08 -16.96 -12.89
C LEU A 167 4.62 -15.59 -13.30
N TRP A 168 3.80 -14.75 -13.94
CA TRP A 168 4.16 -13.39 -14.31
C TRP A 168 4.45 -12.50 -13.10
N ALA A 169 3.65 -12.63 -12.05
CA ALA A 169 3.87 -11.94 -10.78
C ALA A 169 5.18 -12.37 -10.12
N ALA A 170 5.48 -13.68 -10.09
CA ALA A 170 6.74 -14.20 -9.58
C ALA A 170 7.93 -13.70 -10.41
N PHE A 171 7.82 -13.73 -11.73
CA PHE A 171 8.83 -13.18 -12.64
C PHE A 171 9.08 -11.69 -12.38
N SER A 172 8.01 -10.90 -12.21
CA SER A 172 8.12 -9.46 -11.93
C SER A 172 8.82 -9.20 -10.60
N ILE A 173 8.52 -9.95 -9.55
CA ILE A 173 9.20 -9.83 -8.25
C ILE A 173 10.69 -10.19 -8.37
N VAL A 174 11.02 -11.25 -9.11
CA VAL A 174 12.42 -11.63 -9.36
C VAL A 174 13.16 -10.52 -10.10
N MET A 175 12.58 -9.97 -11.16
CA MET A 175 13.18 -8.88 -11.94
C MET A 175 13.40 -7.62 -11.10
N VAL A 176 12.42 -7.23 -10.27
CA VAL A 176 12.57 -6.10 -9.35
C VAL A 176 13.68 -6.36 -8.32
N THR A 177 13.76 -7.57 -7.79
CA THR A 177 14.78 -7.93 -6.79
C THR A 177 16.18 -7.91 -7.41
N LEU A 178 16.33 -8.39 -8.65
CA LEU A 178 17.58 -8.34 -9.39
C LEU A 178 18.02 -6.89 -9.68
N ASN A 179 17.05 -6.03 -10.04
CA ASN A 179 17.29 -4.60 -10.23
C ASN A 179 17.78 -3.93 -8.92
N LEU A 180 17.19 -4.31 -7.77
CA LEU A 180 17.59 -3.79 -6.45
C LEU A 180 19.01 -4.22 -6.04
N ILE A 181 19.43 -5.43 -6.43
CA ILE A 181 20.77 -5.98 -6.14
C ILE A 181 21.84 -5.37 -7.07
N GLY A 182 21.44 -4.56 -8.05
CA GLY A 182 22.38 -3.90 -8.98
C GLY A 182 22.80 -4.79 -10.15
N VAL A 183 22.08 -5.88 -10.42
CA VAL A 183 22.26 -6.64 -11.66
C VAL A 183 21.61 -5.84 -12.79
N GLN A 184 22.41 -5.06 -13.50
CA GLN A 184 21.96 -4.34 -14.69
C GLN A 184 21.87 -5.31 -15.87
N PHE A 185 20.70 -5.38 -16.49
CA PHE A 185 20.43 -6.12 -17.73
C PHE A 185 20.43 -5.18 -18.93
#